data_AF-A0A661P341-F1
#
_entry.id   AF-A0A661P341-F1
#
_cell.length_a   1.000
_cell.length_b   1.000
_cell.length_c   1.000
_cell.angle_alpha   90.00
_cell.angle_beta   90.00
_cell.angle_gamma   90.00
#
_symmetry.space_group_name_H-M   'P 1'
#
loop_
_entity.id
_entity.type
_entity.pdbx_description
1 polymer ?
#
loop_
_entity_poly.entity_id
_entity_poly.type
_entity_poly.pdbx_seq_one_letter_code
_entity_poly.pdbx_strand_id
1 'polypeptide(L)' 'MEMSKKHVDHIAEEAARWDVFSTEFLKDYFTGLKFEFGPEYQQGFLTYLRKARQLGAIDGVPELLFFH' A
#
# COMPACT_ATOMS: atom_id res chain seq x y z
N MET A 1 10.16 0.67 8.32
CA MET A 1 9.32 -0.45 7.84
C MET A 1 9.97 -1.82 7.96
N GLU A 2 11.29 -1.95 7.93
CA GLU A 2 11.92 -3.27 8.12
C GLU A 2 11.57 -3.88 9.48
N MET A 3 11.49 -3.04 10.52
CA MET A 3 11.09 -3.47 11.87
C MET A 3 9.63 -3.96 11.95
N SER A 4 8.69 -3.36 11.22
CA SER A 4 7.28 -3.83 11.24
C SER A 4 7.12 -5.14 10.50
N LYS A 5 7.84 -5.34 9.38
CA LYS A 5 7.85 -6.63 8.66
C LYS A 5 8.45 -7.76 9.50
N LYS A 6 9.50 -7.48 10.29
CA LYS A 6 10.17 -8.45 11.18
C LYS A 6 9.32 -8.89 12.38
N HIS A 7 8.30 -8.11 12.76
CA HIS A 7 7.46 -8.37 13.93
C HIS A 7 5.98 -8.52 13.53
N VAL A 8 5.70 -8.90 12.28
CA VAL A 8 4.33 -8.97 11.75
C VAL A 8 3.43 -9.90 12.57
N ASP A 9 3.99 -10.96 13.14
CA ASP A 9 3.28 -11.91 14.00
C ASP A 9 2.80 -11.25 15.29
N HIS A 10 3.71 -10.60 16.00
CA HIS A 10 3.38 -9.86 17.22
C HIS A 10 2.40 -8.72 16.93
N ILE A 11 2.56 -8.01 15.80
CA ILE A 11 1.65 -6.93 15.43
C ILE A 11 0.24 -7.46 15.13
N ALA A 12 0.13 -8.60 14.44
CA ALA A 12 -1.16 -9.24 14.16
C ALA A 12 -1.86 -9.72 15.43
N GLU A 13 -1.12 -10.35 16.36
CA GLU A 13 -1.64 -10.79 17.65
C GLU A 13 -2.15 -9.61 18.49
N GLU A 14 -1.37 -8.54 18.58
CA GLU A 14 -1.75 -7.34 19.34
C GLU A 14 -2.98 -6.65 18.74
N ALA A 15 -3.07 -6.60 17.40
CA ALA A 15 -4.18 -5.99 16.68
C ALA A 15 -5.47 -6.81 16.82
N ALA A 16 -5.40 -8.14 16.70
CA ALA A 16 -6.55 -9.04 16.81
C ALA A 16 -7.27 -8.95 18.17
N ARG A 17 -6.60 -8.47 19.23
CA ARG A 17 -7.24 -8.27 20.54
C ARG A 17 -8.26 -7.13 20.57
N TRP A 18 -8.18 -6.21 19.61
CA TRP A 18 -9.04 -5.02 19.53
C TRP A 18 -9.89 -4.99 18.26
N ASP A 19 -9.66 -5.91 17.33
CA ASP A 19 -10.31 -5.99 16.03
C ASP A 19 -11.24 -7.20 15.94
N VAL A 20 -12.14 -7.19 14.94
CA VAL A 20 -13.05 -8.31 14.65
C VAL A 20 -12.36 -9.43 13.85
N PHE A 21 -11.15 -9.16 13.35
CA PHE A 21 -10.39 -10.06 12.50
C PHE A 21 -9.44 -10.94 13.30
N SER A 22 -9.27 -12.19 12.86
CA SER A 22 -8.35 -13.12 13.50
C SER A 22 -6.89 -12.72 13.24
N THR A 23 -6.00 -13.18 14.11
CA THR A 23 -4.54 -13.02 13.96
C THR A 23 -4.06 -13.52 12.60
N GLU A 24 -4.56 -14.68 12.14
CA GLU A 24 -4.17 -15.27 10.86
C GLU A 24 -4.56 -14.37 9.68
N PHE A 25 -5.80 -13.86 9.69
CA PHE A 25 -6.26 -12.93 8.67
C PHE A 25 -5.42 -11.66 8.65
N LEU A 26 -5.13 -11.07 9.80
CA LEU A 26 -4.36 -9.84 9.90
C LEU A 26 -2.90 -10.05 9.46
N LYS A 27 -2.31 -11.20 9.75
CA LYS A 27 -0.96 -11.56 9.30
C LYS A 27 -0.89 -11.70 7.78
N ASP A 28 -1.85 -12.39 7.17
CA ASP A 28 -1.94 -12.50 5.70
C ASP A 28 -2.18 -11.13 5.06
N TYR A 29 -3.04 -10.31 5.67
CA TYR A 29 -3.30 -8.95 5.22
C TYR A 29 -2.01 -8.10 5.27
N PHE A 30 -1.33 -8.03 6.41
CA PHE A 30 -0.12 -7.22 6.59
C PHE A 30 1.04 -7.67 5.69
N THR A 31 1.18 -8.97 5.46
CA THR A 31 2.21 -9.49 4.55
C THR A 31 1.88 -9.25 3.08
N GLY A 32 0.59 -9.16 2.73
CA GLY A 32 0.12 -8.78 1.39
C GLY A 32 0.34 -7.30 1.07
N LEU A 33 0.37 -6.43 2.08
CA LEU A 33 0.57 -4.99 1.88
C LEU A 33 1.98 -4.68 1.33
N LYS A 34 2.00 -3.85 0.29
CA LYS A 34 3.22 -3.34 -0.33
C LYS A 34 3.39 -1.90 0.08
N PHE A 35 4.38 -1.67 0.93
CA PHE A 35 4.68 -0.34 1.44
C PHE A 35 5.90 0.30 0.74
N GLU A 36 6.57 -0.46 -0.12
CA GLU A 36 7.60 0.10 -0.97
C GLU A 36 6.95 0.90 -2.09
N PHE A 37 7.57 2.02 -2.47
CA PHE A 37 7.08 2.84 -3.56
C PHE A 37 8.16 2.98 -4.64
N GLY A 38 8.67 1.81 -5.04
CA GLY A 38 9.70 1.69 -6.07
C GLY A 38 9.16 1.94 -7.49
N PRO A 39 10.02 1.84 -8.51
CA PRO A 39 9.69 2.20 -9.89
C PRO A 39 8.44 1.52 -10.46
N GLU A 40 8.19 0.26 -10.10
CA GLU A 40 6.99 -0.47 -10.55
C GLU A 40 5.69 0.15 -10.00
N TYR A 41 5.66 0.48 -8.70
CA TYR A 41 4.49 1.12 -8.08
C TYR A 41 4.31 2.56 -8.56
N GLN A 42 5.41 3.29 -8.79
CA GLN A 42 5.40 4.62 -9.40
C GLN A 42 4.77 4.58 -10.81
N GLN A 43 5.13 3.58 -11.62
CA GLN A 43 4.55 3.38 -12.95
C GLN A 43 3.06 3.00 -12.88
N GLY A 44 2.67 2.18 -11.89
CA GLY A 44 1.27 1.87 -11.61
C GLY A 44 0.46 3.12 -11.28
N PHE A 45 1.00 4.00 -10.43
CA PHE A 45 0.36 5.26 -10.06
C PHE A 45 0.21 6.22 -11.25
N LEU A 46 1.24 6.36 -12.08
CA LEU A 46 1.14 7.16 -13.31
C LEU A 46 0.07 6.62 -14.27
N THR A 47 -0.05 5.30 -14.36
CA THR A 47 -1.09 4.63 -15.17
C THR A 47 -2.49 4.91 -14.63
N TYR A 48 -2.67 4.88 -13.30
CA TYR A 48 -3.93 5.25 -12.65
C TYR A 48 -4.34 6.69 -12.99
N LEU A 49 -3.42 7.66 -12.86
CA LEU A 49 -3.72 9.07 -13.17
C LEU A 49 -4.10 9.27 -14.65
N ARG A 50 -3.45 8.58 -15.57
CA ARG A 50 -3.80 8.61 -17.01
C ARG A 50 -5.23 8.13 -17.25
N LYS A 51 -5.64 7.05 -16.59
CA LYS A 51 -7.02 6.53 -16.67
C LYS A 51 -8.02 7.50 -16.04
N ALA A 52 -7.70 8.10 -14.89
CA ALA A 52 -8.54 9.10 -14.25
C ALA A 52 -8.78 10.31 -15.17
N ARG A 53 -7.73 10.79 -15.86
CA ARG A 53 -7.87 11.86 -16.85
C ARG A 53 -8.75 11.46 -18.02
N GLN A 54 -8.60 10.24 -18.56
CA GLN A 54 -9.45 9.75 -19.66
C GLN A 54 -10.94 9.72 -19.28
N LEU A 55 -11.25 9.48 -18.01
CA LEU A 55 -12.61 9.51 -17.48
C LEU A 55 -13.10 10.93 -17.13
N GLY A 56 -12.27 11.96 -17.28
CA GLY A 56 -12.61 13.33 -16.90
C GLY A 56 -12.67 13.57 -15.38
N ALA A 57 -12.12 12.66 -14.57
CA ALA A 57 -12.08 12.82 -13.11
C ALA A 57 -11.05 13.87 -12.66
N ILE A 58 -10.06 14.15 -13.51
CA ILE A 58 -9.03 15.19 -13.32
C ILE A 58 -8.73 15.85 -14.66
N ASP A 59 -8.37 17.13 -14.63
CA ASP A 59 -8.10 17.92 -15.85
C ASP A 59 -6.80 17.53 -16.56
N GLY A 60 -5.81 17.04 -15.81
CA GLY A 60 -4.48 16.74 -16.31
C GLY A 60 -3.74 15.70 -15.49
N VAL A 61 -2.70 15.11 -16.08
CA VAL A 61 -1.76 14.25 -15.36
C VAL A 61 -0.56 15.10 -14.99
N PRO A 62 -0.27 15.32 -13.69
CA PRO A 62 0.89 16.11 -13.28
C PRO A 62 2.20 15.38 -13.58
N GLU A 63 3.28 16.15 -13.67
CA GLU A 63 4.64 15.58 -13.62
C GLU A 63 4.88 15.03 -12.21
N LEU A 64 5.39 13.79 -12.14
CA LEU A 64 5.68 13.12 -10.87
C LEU A 64 7.19 13.09 -10.66
N LEU A 65 7.64 13.71 -9.57
CA LEU A 65 9.04 13.73 -9.15
C LEU A 65 9.18 12.82 -7.92
N PHE A 66 10.05 11.80 -8.02
CA PHE A 66 10.28 10.84 -6.94
C PHE A 66 11.69 11.02 -6.37
N PHE A 67 11.75 11.34 -5.08
CA PHE A 67 13.00 11.44 -4.32
C PHE A 67 13.32 10.09 -3.68
N HIS A 68 14.56 9.65 -3.82
CA HIS A 68 15.05 8.36 -3.34
C HIS A 68 16.06 8.58 -2.21
#